data_AF-A0AAJ2CEL4-F1
#
_entry.id   AF-A0AAJ2CEL4-F1
#
_cell.length_a   1.000
_cell.length_b   1.000
_cell.length_c   1.000
_cell.angle_alpha   90.00
_cell.angle_beta   90.00
_cell.angle_gamma   90.00
#
_symmetry.space_group_name_H-M   'P 1'
#
loop_
_entity.id
_entity.type
_entity.pdbx_description
1 polymer ?
#
loop_
_entity_poly.entity_id
_entity_poly.type
_entity_poly.pdbx_seq_one_letter_code
_entity_poly.pdbx_strand_id
1 'polypeptide(L)' 'MEVRRGCEAVETYLLIVHWHRMEDHRDGFRRSARYAEWRALLHPFYDPMPVVQYFGELV' A
#
# COMPACT_ATOMS: atom_id res chain seq x y z
N MET A 1 -5.92 -5.51 -7.25
CA MET A 1 -5.01 -5.46 -6.07
C MET A 1 -4.40 -6.83 -5.94
N GLU A 2 -3.10 -6.88 -5.67
CA GLU A 2 -2.36 -8.13 -5.54
C GLU A 2 -1.48 -8.10 -4.29
N VAL A 3 -1.21 -9.28 -3.74
CA VAL A 3 -0.25 -9.48 -2.64
C VAL A 3 0.73 -10.56 -3.05
N ARG A 4 2.03 -10.30 -2.87
CA ARG A 4 3.11 -11.25 -3.18
C ARG A 4 3.99 -11.41 -1.95
N ARG A 5 4.33 -12.65 -1.61
CA ARG A 5 5.31 -12.96 -0.55
C ARG A 5 6.71 -12.87 -1.14
N GLY A 6 7.66 -12.29 -0.39
CA GLY A 6 9.06 -12.25 -0.80
C GLY A 6 9.65 -13.65 -0.87
N CYS A 7 10.38 -13.95 -1.95
CA CYS A 7 11.08 -15.23 -2.10
C CYS A 7 12.35 -15.29 -1.23
N GLU A 8 13.08 -14.17 -1.13
CA GLU A 8 14.33 -14.07 -0.37
C GLU A 8 14.10 -13.58 1.07
N ALA A 9 13.05 -12.78 1.29
CA ALA A 9 12.63 -12.29 2.59
C ALA A 9 11.18 -12.71 2.84
N VAL A 10 11.00 -13.89 3.43
CA VAL A 10 9.70 -14.55 3.57
C VAL A 10 8.72 -13.85 4.52
N GLU A 11 9.21 -12.94 5.36
CA GLU A 11 8.39 -12.08 6.23
C GLU A 11 7.94 -10.80 5.52
N THR A 12 8.49 -10.50 4.35
CA THR A 12 8.16 -9.31 3.57
C THR A 12 7.05 -9.63 2.57
N TYR A 13 6.06 -8.73 2.49
CA TYR A 13 4.98 -8.80 1.53
C TYR A 13 4.94 -7.53 0.67
N LEU A 14 4.81 -7.73 -0.64
CA LEU A 14 4.55 -6.64 -1.59
C LEU A 14 3.05 -6.55 -1.85
N LEU A 15 2.48 -5.40 -1.53
CA LEU A 15 1.11 -5.04 -1.89
C LEU A 15 1.11 -4.15 -3.14
N ILE A 16 0.43 -4.61 -4.19
CA ILE A 16 0.29 -3.86 -5.45
C ILE A 16 -1.14 -3.35 -5.58
N VAL A 17 -1.29 -2.04 -5.63
CA VAL A 17 -2.58 -1.36 -5.82
C VAL A 17 -2.47 -0.47 -7.06
N HIS A 18 -3.36 -0.70 -8.03
CA HIS A 18 -3.46 0.13 -9.21
C HIS A 18 -4.37 1.32 -8.91
N TRP A 19 -3.80 2.51 -9.07
CA TRP A 19 -4.51 3.78 -8.96
C TRP A 19 -4.56 4.44 -10.33
N HIS A 20 -5.63 5.18 -10.60
CA HIS A 20 -5.70 5.98 -11.81
C HIS A 20 -4.73 7.17 -11.72
N ARG A 21 -4.62 7.78 -10.54
CA ARG A 21 -3.67 8.86 -10.23
C ARG A 21 -3.03 8.68 -8.87
N MET A 22 -1.85 9.28 -8.66
CA MET A 22 -1.20 9.30 -7.36
C MET A 22 -2.08 9.98 -6.28
N GLU A 23 -2.81 11.03 -6.67
CA GLU A 23 -3.71 11.77 -5.77
C GLU A 23 -4.85 10.90 -5.25
N ASP A 24 -5.33 9.92 -6.03
CA ASP A 24 -6.41 9.03 -5.60
C ASP A 24 -6.00 8.18 -4.38
N HIS A 25 -4.71 7.84 -4.29
CA HIS A 25 -4.16 7.20 -3.10
C HIS A 25 -3.88 8.22 -1.98
N ARG A 26 -3.08 9.26 -2.25
CA ARG A 26 -2.54 10.16 -1.22
C ARG A 26 -3.58 11.10 -0.62
N ASP A 27 -4.43 11.66 -1.48
CA ASP A 27 -5.37 12.71 -1.10
C ASP A 27 -6.79 12.17 -1.01
N GLY A 28 -7.13 11.17 -1.84
CA GLY A 28 -8.40 10.45 -1.77
C GLY A 28 -8.40 9.39 -0.65
N PHE A 29 -7.83 8.22 -0.93
CA PHE A 29 -7.94 7.06 -0.05
C PHE A 29 -7.40 7.33 1.36
N ARG A 30 -6.16 7.82 1.49
CA ARG A 30 -5.50 8.09 2.78
C ARG A 30 -6.25 9.09 3.68
N ARG A 31 -7.11 9.94 3.12
CA ARG A 31 -7.93 10.91 3.87
C ARG A 31 -9.39 10.48 4.05
N SER A 32 -9.78 9.37 3.43
CA SER A 32 -11.15 8.85 3.51
C SER A 32 -11.41 8.05 4.79
N ALA A 33 -12.69 7.90 5.17
CA ALA A 33 -13.09 7.03 6.28
C ALA A 33 -12.65 5.57 6.10
N ARG A 34 -12.57 5.09 4.84
CA ARG A 34 -12.14 3.74 4.50
C ARG A 34 -10.69 3.45 4.89
N TYR A 35 -9.84 4.47 4.98
CA TYR A 35 -8.46 4.29 5.44
C TYR A 35 -8.39 3.93 6.92
N ALA A 36 -9.34 4.36 7.75
CA ALA A 36 -9.36 3.99 9.17
C ALA A 36 -9.52 2.47 9.34
N GLU A 37 -10.47 1.87 8.62
CA GLU A 37 -10.68 0.42 8.59
C GLU A 37 -9.47 -0.32 8.02
N TRP A 38 -8.92 0.16 6.90
CA TRP A 38 -7.70 -0.39 6.31
C TRP A 38 -6.53 -0.43 7.31
N ARG A 39 -6.31 0.66 8.05
CA ARG A 39 -5.26 0.71 9.07
C ARG A 39 -5.52 -0.29 10.19
N ALA A 40 -6.75 -0.37 10.69
CA ALA A 40 -7.09 -1.29 11.77
C ALA A 40 -6.81 -2.76 11.39
N LEU A 41 -7.04 -3.11 10.12
CA LEU A 41 -6.80 -4.47 9.62
C LEU A 41 -5.32 -4.77 9.35
N LEU A 42 -4.53 -3.80 8.91
CA LEU A 42 -3.18 -4.07 8.38
C LEU A 42 -2.02 -3.53 9.20
N HIS A 43 -2.17 -2.36 9.84
CA HIS A 43 -1.07 -1.74 10.59
C HIS A 43 -0.49 -2.61 11.72
N PRO A 44 -1.27 -3.47 12.42
CA PRO A 44 -0.69 -4.35 13.44
C PRO A 44 0.37 -5.33 12.93
N PHE A 45 0.41 -5.60 11.62
CA PHE A 45 1.39 -6.50 11.01
C PHE A 45 2.64 -5.78 10.47
N TYR A 46 2.71 -4.45 10.61
CA TYR A 46 3.83 -3.66 10.09
C TYR A 46 4.93 -3.52 11.14
N ASP A 47 6.13 -4.00 10.81
CA ASP A 47 7.33 -3.77 11.59
C ASP A 47 8.56 -3.71 10.65
N PRO A 48 9.06 -2.53 10.28
CA PRO A 48 8.56 -1.17 10.56
C PRO A 48 7.39 -0.77 9.63
N MET A 49 7.02 0.51 9.60
CA MET A 49 6.08 1.02 8.59
C MET A 49 6.58 0.71 7.17
N PRO A 50 5.70 0.29 6.25
CA PRO A 50 6.09 -0.12 4.91
C PRO A 50 6.55 1.09 4.08
N VAL A 51 7.52 0.84 3.21
CA VAL A 51 7.90 1.78 2.16
C VAL A 51 6.80 1.82 1.10
N VAL A 52 6.39 3.03 0.70
CA VAL A 52 5.38 3.24 -0.35
C VAL A 52 6.00 3.97 -1.52
N GLN A 53 5.93 3.36 -2.70
CA GLN A 53 6.43 3.91 -3.95
C GLN A 53 5.33 3.88 -5.01
N TYR A 54 5.37 4.84 -5.94
CA TYR A 54 4.47 4.89 -7.09
C TYR A 54 5.27 4.58 -8.34
N PHE A 55 4.71 3.73 -9.19
CA PHE A 55 5.29 3.33 -10.45
C PHE A 55 4.30 3.65 -11.56
N GLY A 56 4.80 4.16 -12.67
CA GLY A 56 4.02 4.57 -13.82
C GLY A 56 4.96 5.08 -14.90
N GLU A 57 4.39 5.44 -16.05
CA GLU A 57 5.15 6.09 -17.11
C GLU A 57 5.69 7.44 -16.63
N LEU A 58 6.94 7.74 -16.99
CA LEU A 58 7.50 9.07 -16.80
C LEU A 58 6.77 10.01 -17.76
N VAL A 59 5.91 10.88 -17.20
CA VAL A 59 5.25 11.95 -17.96
C VAL A 59 6.17 13.16 -18.04
#